data_AF-A0A930N2X5-F1
#
_entry.id   AF-A0A930N2X5-F1
#
_cell.length_a   1.000
_cell.length_b   1.000
_cell.length_c   1.000
_cell.angle_alpha   90.00
_cell.angle_beta   90.00
_cell.angle_gamma   90.00
#
_symmetry.space_group_name_H-M   'P 1'
#
loop_
_entity.id
_entity.type
_entity.pdbx_description
1 polymer ?
#
loop_
_entity_poly.entity_id
_entity_poly.type
_entity_poly.pdbx_seq_one_letter_code
_entity_poly.pdbx_strand_id
1 'polypeptide(L)'
;MRLHIKYLLGCLALLFLLPACKGESDVEEATLDLSAQSVTFTKDGGEQTLTVSTNKDSWSAFTTERSWLTVEQQGNTLKVKATANDRGMDRAASVVVNAGGMQRVVDVKQSAADVILDADATSLVFPAAGETKKLAISSNGGNVTAELASAVDWLTIDKVTPTAIVLTAKESKEKVKRSVKVNLTVGTVIKEIEVTQEGIMYYVLPYLKFPASLPEVIRYEKNRGNELIKLPDGLFNTTLYRFATQSKIMSFVQYEFRNESTPGFSSAVSICYDVDLVKDNADFDNFLKENGFGDKTVGKDGKTVTYRDDVKQLQVEVALQSGGAMITTTYAPKQDKAYTTFKTLPMTHQTDLMSDRDLKINKGKKKEDIRKQEETWGSKRDESITQENYDRFSTGSSAFEEEIYRGYFYVRPSKDDKIEENDPYIDFMHGTQAVYSNIGLAFWEDALGRFALTKEVQALFKEAGFPFLRAIGNKGYQAFYNKEKMQVYVMRVAYDKGKPIIEMQSFYEKVEGGNSIATLSSYERSVRAQKAYEASLRRIERRILDTPRFR
;
A
#
# COMPACT_ATOMS: atom_id res chain seq x y z
N MET A 1 3.09 -23.64 -87.34
CA MET A 1 3.46 -24.80 -88.19
C MET A 1 2.49 -25.92 -87.86
N ARG A 2 1.58 -26.43 -88.70
CA ARG A 2 1.40 -26.51 -90.16
C ARG A 2 -0.13 -26.39 -90.47
N LEU A 3 -0.60 -25.45 -91.30
CA LEU A 3 -0.95 -25.53 -92.75
C LEU A 3 -2.01 -26.61 -93.11
N HIS A 4 -3.27 -26.26 -93.46
CA HIS A 4 -3.83 -25.88 -94.80
C HIS A 4 -4.39 -27.08 -95.61
N ILE A 5 -5.71 -27.21 -95.89
CA ILE A 5 -6.59 -26.57 -96.92
C ILE A 5 -6.94 -27.54 -98.11
N LYS A 6 -8.18 -27.45 -98.61
CA LYS A 6 -8.85 -27.98 -99.86
C LYS A 6 -9.50 -29.38 -99.74
N TYR A 7 -10.72 -29.67 -100.23
CA TYR A 7 -11.48 -29.13 -101.36
C TYR A 7 -13.01 -29.15 -101.13
N LEU A 8 -13.63 -28.06 -101.57
CA LEU A 8 -15.04 -27.87 -101.89
C LEU A 8 -15.19 -28.14 -103.39
N LEU A 9 -16.11 -29.02 -103.83
CA LEU A 9 -16.94 -28.89 -105.06
C LEU A 9 -17.66 -30.22 -105.34
N GLY A 10 -18.99 -30.15 -105.50
CA GLY A 10 -19.79 -31.31 -105.88
C GLY A 10 -21.29 -31.04 -105.77
N CYS A 11 -21.72 -29.97 -106.42
CA CYS A 11 -23.12 -29.54 -106.55
C CYS A 11 -24.07 -30.69 -106.95
N LEU A 12 -25.18 -30.73 -106.22
CA LEU A 12 -26.55 -30.64 -106.75
C LEU A 12 -27.09 -31.81 -107.58
N ALA A 13 -28.29 -32.22 -107.16
CA ALA A 13 -29.32 -32.95 -107.89
C ALA A 13 -29.22 -34.49 -107.90
N LEU A 14 -29.84 -35.11 -106.89
CA LEU A 14 -30.97 -36.00 -107.20
C LEU A 14 -32.04 -35.85 -106.11
N LEU A 15 -33.14 -35.24 -106.53
CA LEU A 15 -34.32 -34.91 -105.74
C LEU A 15 -35.33 -36.07 -105.82
N PHE A 16 -36.13 -36.20 -104.76
CA PHE A 16 -37.40 -36.92 -104.60
C PHE A 16 -37.35 -38.41 -104.25
N LEU A 17 -37.74 -38.71 -103.00
CA LEU A 17 -38.99 -39.40 -102.68
C LEU A 17 -39.41 -39.02 -101.24
N LEU A 18 -40.45 -38.20 -101.13
CA LEU A 18 -41.19 -37.97 -99.88
C LEU A 18 -42.25 -39.07 -99.71
N PRO A 19 -42.78 -39.26 -98.48
CA PRO A 19 -44.16 -38.84 -98.28
C PRO A 19 -44.28 -37.76 -97.20
N ALA A 20 -45.15 -36.82 -97.53
CA ALA A 20 -45.53 -35.70 -96.71
C ALA A 20 -46.25 -36.15 -95.43
N CYS A 21 -45.89 -35.51 -94.31
CA CYS A 21 -46.86 -35.21 -93.26
C CYS A 21 -46.63 -33.77 -92.82
N LYS A 22 -47.65 -32.97 -93.12
CA LYS A 22 -47.84 -31.59 -92.74
C LYS A 22 -48.17 -31.56 -91.25
N GLY A 23 -47.48 -30.69 -90.51
CA GLY A 23 -47.71 -30.47 -89.08
C GLY A 23 -46.82 -29.34 -88.59
N GLU A 24 -47.13 -28.11 -89.01
CA GLU A 24 -46.79 -26.94 -88.21
C GLU A 24 -47.48 -27.12 -86.86
N SER A 25 -46.76 -27.65 -85.88
CA SER A 25 -47.11 -27.44 -84.48
C SER A 25 -46.48 -26.12 -84.10
N ASP A 26 -47.31 -25.08 -83.95
CA ASP A 26 -46.94 -23.87 -83.23
C ASP A 26 -46.42 -24.30 -81.85
N VAL A 27 -45.10 -24.38 -81.71
CA VAL A 27 -44.48 -24.54 -80.39
C VAL A 27 -44.59 -23.17 -79.75
N GLU A 28 -45.64 -22.99 -78.95
CA GLU A 28 -45.85 -21.76 -78.20
C GLU A 28 -44.63 -21.50 -77.30
N GLU A 29 -43.90 -20.41 -77.59
CA GLU A 29 -42.71 -20.03 -76.82
C GLU A 29 -43.08 -19.87 -75.34
N ALA A 30 -42.20 -20.31 -74.45
CA ALA A 30 -42.45 -20.20 -73.02
C ALA A 30 -42.47 -18.74 -72.58
N THR A 31 -43.51 -18.34 -71.86
CA THR A 31 -43.58 -17.05 -71.17
C THR A 31 -43.35 -17.26 -69.68
N LEU A 32 -42.53 -16.42 -69.04
CA LEU A 32 -42.34 -16.42 -67.60
C LEU A 32 -42.12 -14.99 -67.12
N ASP A 33 -43.07 -14.52 -66.31
CA ASP A 33 -43.04 -13.20 -65.69
C ASP A 33 -43.32 -13.28 -64.18
N LEU A 34 -42.77 -12.32 -63.44
CA LEU A 34 -42.83 -12.25 -61.98
C LEU A 34 -43.34 -10.88 -61.56
N SER A 35 -44.22 -10.84 -60.55
CA SER A 35 -44.76 -9.58 -60.03
C SER A 35 -43.69 -8.63 -59.47
N ALA A 36 -42.52 -9.14 -59.10
CA ALA A 36 -41.33 -8.36 -58.78
C ALA A 36 -40.05 -9.14 -59.09
N GLN A 37 -38.98 -8.42 -59.43
CA GLN A 37 -37.64 -8.99 -59.66
C GLN A 37 -36.73 -8.87 -58.43
N SER A 38 -37.21 -8.23 -57.35
CA SER A 38 -36.46 -8.10 -56.09
C SER A 38 -37.37 -8.11 -54.87
N VAL A 39 -36.86 -8.66 -53.78
CA VAL A 39 -37.52 -8.76 -52.47
C VAL A 39 -36.57 -8.24 -51.40
N THR A 40 -37.06 -7.36 -50.52
CA THR A 40 -36.27 -6.78 -49.43
C THR A 40 -36.88 -7.09 -48.07
N PHE A 41 -36.10 -7.68 -47.17
CA PHE A 41 -36.47 -7.93 -45.78
C PHE A 41 -35.73 -6.99 -44.82
N THR A 42 -36.38 -6.66 -43.70
CA THR A 42 -35.69 -6.04 -42.56
C THR A 42 -34.88 -7.09 -41.78
N LYS A 43 -34.11 -6.66 -40.78
CA LYS A 43 -33.32 -7.55 -39.92
C LYS A 43 -34.15 -8.65 -39.25
N ASP A 44 -35.43 -8.41 -38.98
CA ASP A 44 -36.32 -9.38 -38.31
C ASP A 44 -36.77 -10.50 -39.26
N GLY A 45 -36.53 -10.36 -40.57
CA GLY A 45 -36.96 -11.31 -41.58
C GLY A 45 -38.45 -11.20 -41.89
N GLY A 46 -39.08 -12.31 -42.23
CA GLY A 46 -40.51 -12.37 -42.55
C GLY A 46 -40.79 -13.13 -43.84
N GLU A 47 -42.02 -13.01 -44.34
CA GLU A 47 -42.50 -13.67 -45.55
C GLU A 47 -43.00 -12.62 -46.55
N GLN A 48 -42.60 -12.77 -47.81
CA GLN A 48 -43.13 -11.99 -48.93
C GLN A 48 -43.58 -12.92 -50.05
N THR A 49 -44.56 -12.44 -50.80
CA THR A 49 -45.28 -13.25 -51.78
C THR A 49 -45.17 -12.62 -53.16
N LEU A 50 -44.79 -13.43 -54.16
CA LEU A 50 -44.71 -13.05 -55.56
C LEU A 50 -45.69 -13.86 -56.40
N THR A 51 -46.29 -13.23 -57.40
CA THR A 51 -47.11 -13.93 -58.40
C THR A 51 -46.24 -14.35 -59.57
N VAL A 52 -46.39 -15.60 -59.99
CA VAL A 52 -45.71 -16.21 -61.14
C VAL A 52 -46.72 -16.39 -62.27
N SER A 53 -46.47 -15.76 -63.40
CA SER A 53 -47.30 -15.85 -64.61
C SER A 53 -46.53 -16.56 -65.72
N THR A 54 -47.05 -17.69 -66.18
CA THR A 54 -46.45 -18.49 -67.26
C THR A 54 -47.53 -19.20 -68.08
N ASN A 55 -47.29 -19.42 -69.37
CA ASN A 55 -48.11 -20.27 -70.24
C ASN A 55 -47.74 -21.76 -70.17
N LYS A 56 -46.96 -22.18 -69.17
CA LYS A 56 -46.57 -23.59 -68.95
C LYS A 56 -47.33 -24.22 -67.78
N ASP A 57 -47.58 -25.53 -67.88
CA ASP A 57 -48.37 -26.31 -66.90
C ASP A 57 -47.69 -26.43 -65.52
N SER A 58 -46.38 -26.19 -65.44
CA SER A 58 -45.63 -26.24 -64.19
C SER A 58 -44.47 -25.25 -64.19
N TRP A 59 -44.12 -24.80 -62.99
CA TRP A 59 -42.95 -23.98 -62.71
C TRP A 59 -42.32 -24.44 -61.39
N SER A 60 -41.06 -24.08 -61.16
CA SER A 60 -40.33 -24.39 -59.94
C SER A 60 -39.49 -23.20 -59.49
N ALA A 61 -39.18 -23.11 -58.18
CA ALA A 61 -38.28 -22.11 -57.64
C ALA A 61 -37.30 -22.72 -56.65
N PHE A 62 -36.06 -22.24 -56.64
CA PHE A 62 -35.05 -22.69 -55.68
C PHE A 62 -34.08 -21.57 -55.28
N THR A 63 -33.48 -21.71 -54.11
CA THR A 63 -32.37 -20.87 -53.61
C THR A 63 -31.21 -21.76 -53.17
N THR A 64 -29.99 -21.23 -53.30
CA THR A 64 -28.79 -21.85 -52.73
C THR A 64 -28.62 -21.55 -51.24
N GLU A 65 -29.23 -20.48 -50.74
CA GLU A 65 -29.08 -19.94 -49.38
C GLU A 65 -30.10 -20.53 -48.37
N ARG A 66 -30.24 -21.86 -48.36
CA ARG A 66 -31.25 -22.58 -47.56
C ARG A 66 -31.10 -22.44 -46.05
N SER A 67 -29.98 -21.90 -45.56
CA SER A 67 -29.71 -21.70 -44.13
C SER A 67 -30.53 -20.55 -43.53
N TRP A 68 -30.99 -19.60 -44.34
CA TRP A 68 -31.75 -18.45 -43.88
C TRP A 68 -32.89 -18.03 -44.83
N LEU A 69 -32.98 -18.61 -46.02
CA LEU A 69 -34.04 -18.34 -47.00
C LEU A 69 -34.76 -19.63 -47.40
N THR A 70 -36.09 -19.61 -47.29
CA THR A 70 -36.98 -20.70 -47.71
C THR A 70 -37.91 -20.21 -48.80
N VAL A 71 -38.17 -21.06 -49.80
CA VAL A 71 -39.12 -20.78 -50.89
C VAL A 71 -40.19 -21.86 -50.92
N GLU A 72 -41.45 -21.46 -51.03
CA GLU A 72 -42.60 -22.36 -51.08
C GLU A 72 -43.50 -22.00 -52.26
N GLN A 73 -43.88 -23.00 -53.05
CA GLN A 73 -44.77 -22.86 -54.18
C GLN A 73 -46.21 -23.19 -53.76
N GLN A 74 -47.14 -22.26 -54.01
CA GLN A 74 -48.56 -22.45 -53.77
C GLN A 74 -49.37 -21.97 -54.98
N GLY A 75 -49.70 -22.88 -55.89
CA GLY A 75 -50.39 -22.54 -57.14
C GLY A 75 -49.54 -21.65 -58.05
N ASN A 76 -50.02 -20.44 -58.36
CA ASN A 76 -49.29 -19.42 -59.11
C ASN A 76 -48.48 -18.47 -58.20
N THR A 77 -48.35 -18.80 -56.93
CA THR A 77 -47.76 -17.92 -55.91
C THR A 77 -46.47 -18.50 -55.36
N LEU A 78 -45.41 -17.69 -55.33
CA LEU A 78 -44.12 -17.99 -54.72
C LEU A 78 -44.00 -17.25 -53.39
N LYS A 79 -43.95 -17.98 -52.28
CA LYS A 79 -43.63 -17.42 -50.97
C LYS A 79 -42.14 -17.50 -50.74
N VAL A 80 -41.54 -16.36 -50.40
CA VAL A 80 -40.13 -16.22 -50.03
C VAL A 80 -40.08 -15.84 -48.56
N LYS A 81 -39.44 -16.67 -47.73
CA LYS A 81 -39.38 -16.47 -46.28
C LYS A 81 -37.94 -16.39 -45.81
N ALA A 82 -37.58 -15.28 -45.15
CA ALA A 82 -36.26 -15.07 -44.57
C ALA A 82 -36.33 -15.19 -43.03
N THR A 83 -35.35 -15.86 -42.43
CA THR A 83 -35.14 -15.83 -40.97
C THR A 83 -34.55 -14.49 -40.54
N ALA A 84 -34.47 -14.21 -39.23
CA ALA A 84 -33.80 -13.01 -38.73
C ALA A 84 -32.30 -12.99 -39.13
N ASN A 85 -31.76 -11.79 -39.32
CA ASN A 85 -30.34 -11.55 -39.59
C ASN A 85 -29.70 -10.87 -38.38
N ASP A 86 -29.10 -11.66 -37.48
CA ASP A 86 -28.43 -11.14 -36.27
C ASP A 86 -27.04 -10.56 -36.53
N ARG A 87 -26.58 -10.58 -37.80
CA ARG A 87 -25.27 -10.04 -38.20
C ARG A 87 -25.39 -8.54 -38.43
N GLY A 88 -24.37 -7.81 -38.01
CA GLY A 88 -24.17 -6.39 -38.31
C GLY A 88 -23.77 -6.12 -39.76
N MET A 89 -24.19 -6.97 -40.70
CA MET A 89 -23.92 -6.86 -42.13
C MET A 89 -25.15 -7.28 -42.93
N ASP A 90 -25.41 -6.56 -44.02
CA ASP A 90 -26.43 -6.94 -44.99
C ASP A 90 -26.09 -8.31 -45.59
N ARG A 91 -27.13 -9.09 -45.88
CA ARG A 91 -26.99 -10.36 -46.61
C ARG A 91 -27.88 -10.38 -47.83
N ALA A 92 -27.41 -11.05 -48.87
CA ALA A 92 -28.12 -11.15 -50.14
C ALA A 92 -28.16 -12.60 -50.61
N ALA A 93 -29.21 -12.94 -51.36
CA ALA A 93 -29.41 -14.22 -52.02
C ALA A 93 -30.13 -14.01 -53.35
N SER A 94 -30.24 -15.09 -54.12
CA SER A 94 -31.04 -15.13 -55.34
C SER A 94 -31.99 -16.33 -55.31
N VAL A 95 -33.23 -16.12 -55.75
CA VAL A 95 -34.19 -17.20 -56.02
C VAL A 95 -34.33 -17.35 -57.53
N VAL A 96 -34.07 -18.54 -58.04
CA VAL A 96 -34.21 -18.85 -59.47
C VAL A 96 -35.56 -19.52 -59.69
N VAL A 97 -36.39 -18.91 -60.55
CA VAL A 97 -37.69 -19.43 -60.97
C VAL A 97 -37.57 -19.96 -62.39
N ASN A 98 -38.05 -21.18 -62.63
CA ASN A 98 -38.00 -21.84 -63.94
C ASN A 98 -39.38 -22.31 -64.39
N ALA A 99 -39.73 -22.03 -65.65
CA ALA A 99 -40.91 -22.57 -66.33
C ALA A 99 -40.57 -22.88 -67.79
N GLY A 100 -40.77 -24.14 -68.21
CA GLY A 100 -40.55 -24.57 -69.60
C GLY A 100 -39.16 -24.27 -70.19
N GLY A 101 -38.11 -24.21 -69.36
CA GLY A 101 -36.74 -23.89 -69.78
C GLY A 101 -36.35 -22.41 -69.70
N MET A 102 -37.32 -21.49 -69.50
CA MET A 102 -37.05 -20.08 -69.23
C MET A 102 -36.77 -19.85 -67.75
N GLN A 103 -35.80 -18.98 -67.43
CA GLN A 103 -35.42 -18.65 -66.05
C GLN A 103 -35.61 -17.16 -65.75
N ARG A 104 -36.10 -16.87 -64.55
CA ARG A 104 -36.09 -15.54 -63.95
C ARG A 104 -35.40 -15.60 -62.59
N VAL A 105 -34.70 -14.53 -62.25
CA VAL A 105 -33.98 -14.41 -60.97
C VAL A 105 -34.67 -13.33 -60.15
N VAL A 106 -34.96 -13.66 -58.90
CA VAL A 106 -35.41 -12.70 -57.88
C VAL A 106 -34.24 -12.41 -56.96
N ASP A 107 -33.82 -11.15 -56.91
CA ASP A 107 -32.79 -10.69 -55.98
C ASP A 107 -33.39 -10.50 -54.58
N VAL A 108 -32.83 -11.17 -53.59
CA VAL A 108 -33.25 -11.05 -52.20
C VAL A 108 -32.19 -10.29 -51.42
N LYS A 109 -32.57 -9.21 -50.76
CA LYS A 109 -31.71 -8.45 -49.85
C LYS A 109 -32.33 -8.41 -48.47
N GLN A 110 -31.52 -8.59 -47.44
CA GLN A 110 -31.95 -8.44 -46.06
C GLN A 110 -31.00 -7.52 -45.30
N SER A 111 -31.55 -6.53 -44.62
CA SER A 111 -30.76 -5.54 -43.88
C SER A 111 -30.02 -6.17 -42.68
N ALA A 112 -28.90 -5.56 -42.31
CA ALA A 112 -28.14 -5.86 -41.10
C ALA A 112 -28.93 -5.64 -39.81
N ALA A 113 -28.57 -6.38 -38.76
CA ALA A 113 -28.83 -5.97 -37.38
C ALA A 113 -27.89 -4.82 -36.96
N ASP A 114 -28.15 -4.25 -35.79
CA ASP A 114 -27.28 -3.26 -35.18
C ASP A 114 -25.90 -3.88 -34.89
N VAL A 115 -24.83 -3.15 -35.23
CA VAL A 115 -23.46 -3.60 -34.98
C VAL A 115 -23.17 -3.52 -33.49
N ILE A 116 -22.75 -4.64 -32.93
CA ILE A 116 -22.28 -4.79 -31.56
C ILE A 116 -20.78 -5.02 -31.62
N LEU A 117 -20.04 -4.28 -30.81
CA LEU A 117 -18.60 -4.43 -30.63
C LEU A 117 -18.31 -4.37 -29.13
N ASP A 118 -17.79 -5.46 -28.61
CA ASP A 118 -17.47 -5.61 -27.20
C ASP A 118 -16.03 -6.02 -26.96
N ALA A 119 -15.56 -5.72 -25.75
CA ALA A 119 -14.23 -6.02 -25.24
C ALA A 119 -14.37 -6.45 -23.78
N ASP A 120 -13.53 -7.37 -23.34
CA ASP A 120 -13.54 -7.89 -21.95
C ASP A 120 -13.06 -6.86 -20.91
N ALA A 121 -12.33 -5.82 -21.33
CA ALA A 121 -11.98 -4.67 -20.53
C ALA A 121 -12.15 -3.36 -21.30
N THR A 122 -12.51 -2.28 -20.60
CA THR A 122 -12.57 -0.91 -21.14
C THR A 122 -11.29 -0.11 -20.91
N SER A 123 -10.39 -0.62 -20.08
CA SER A 123 -9.08 -0.03 -19.83
C SER A 123 -8.00 -1.09 -19.62
N LEU A 124 -6.76 -0.75 -19.98
CA LEU A 124 -5.57 -1.56 -19.75
C LEU A 124 -4.49 -0.70 -19.10
N VAL A 125 -3.88 -1.22 -18.05
CA VAL A 125 -2.76 -0.56 -17.35
C VAL A 125 -1.50 -1.38 -17.57
N PHE A 126 -0.42 -0.76 -18.05
CA PHE A 126 0.88 -1.38 -18.24
C PHE A 126 1.87 -0.88 -17.16
N PRO A 127 2.77 -1.74 -16.64
CA PRO A 127 3.84 -1.31 -15.76
C PRO A 127 4.86 -0.46 -16.52
N ALA A 128 5.65 0.33 -15.78
CA ALA A 128 6.74 1.12 -16.34
C ALA A 128 7.77 0.26 -17.09
N ALA A 129 7.98 -1.00 -16.67
CA ALA A 129 8.89 -1.94 -17.36
C ALA A 129 8.43 -2.30 -18.79
N GLY A 130 7.16 -2.10 -19.11
CA GLY A 130 6.55 -2.59 -20.35
C GLY A 130 6.18 -4.07 -20.26
N GLU A 131 5.21 -4.48 -21.07
CA GLU A 131 4.76 -5.87 -21.22
C GLU A 131 3.88 -6.00 -22.47
N THR A 132 3.51 -7.23 -22.80
CA THR A 132 2.53 -7.55 -23.86
C THR A 132 1.23 -8.04 -23.23
N LYS A 133 0.10 -7.45 -23.63
CA LYS A 133 -1.24 -7.83 -23.18
C LYS A 133 -2.14 -8.21 -24.35
N LYS A 134 -3.02 -9.18 -24.10
CA LYS A 134 -4.10 -9.58 -25.00
C LYS A 134 -5.42 -9.08 -24.44
N LEU A 135 -6.21 -8.39 -25.28
CA LEU A 135 -7.58 -7.97 -24.98
C LEU A 135 -8.54 -8.83 -25.82
N ALA A 136 -9.49 -9.51 -25.20
CA ALA A 136 -10.49 -10.27 -25.94
C ALA A 136 -11.60 -9.33 -26.43
N ILE A 137 -12.03 -9.53 -27.67
CA ILE A 137 -13.09 -8.74 -28.30
C ILE A 137 -14.15 -9.66 -28.93
N SER A 138 -15.35 -9.14 -29.11
CA SER A 138 -16.44 -9.83 -29.81
C SER A 138 -17.24 -8.86 -30.66
N SER A 139 -17.59 -9.25 -31.88
CA SER A 139 -18.49 -8.48 -32.73
C SER A 139 -19.43 -9.37 -33.53
N ASN A 140 -20.66 -8.91 -33.76
CA ASN A 140 -21.59 -9.51 -34.73
C ASN A 140 -21.44 -8.91 -36.14
N GLY A 141 -20.57 -7.90 -36.30
CA GLY A 141 -20.33 -7.22 -37.57
C GLY A 141 -19.17 -7.82 -38.37
N GLY A 142 -18.62 -7.02 -39.28
CA GLY A 142 -17.50 -7.41 -40.14
C GLY A 142 -16.15 -7.43 -39.41
N ASN A 143 -15.06 -7.28 -40.18
CA ASN A 143 -13.71 -7.28 -39.62
C ASN A 143 -13.51 -6.11 -38.65
N VAL A 144 -12.98 -6.43 -37.47
CA VAL A 144 -12.54 -5.42 -36.49
C VAL A 144 -11.20 -4.86 -36.94
N THR A 145 -11.09 -3.54 -36.91
CA THR A 145 -9.82 -2.82 -37.04
C THR A 145 -9.48 -2.14 -35.72
N ALA A 146 -8.19 -1.91 -35.47
CA ALA A 146 -7.72 -1.24 -34.27
C ALA A 146 -6.65 -0.21 -34.62
N GLU A 147 -6.80 1.00 -34.09
CA GLU A 147 -5.85 2.10 -34.30
C GLU A 147 -5.62 2.88 -33.00
N LEU A 148 -4.46 3.53 -32.91
CA LEU A 148 -4.19 4.45 -31.82
C LEU A 148 -4.84 5.80 -32.11
N ALA A 149 -5.59 6.35 -31.16
CA ALA A 149 -6.21 7.66 -31.30
C ALA A 149 -5.18 8.80 -31.50
N SER A 150 -3.95 8.59 -31.02
CA SER A 150 -2.80 9.43 -31.32
C SER A 150 -1.54 8.58 -31.46
N ALA A 151 -0.67 8.96 -32.39
CA ALA A 151 0.60 8.26 -32.59
C ALA A 151 1.49 8.41 -31.34
N VAL A 152 1.92 7.28 -30.78
CA VAL A 152 2.90 7.21 -29.70
C VAL A 152 3.98 6.20 -30.04
N ASP A 153 5.20 6.43 -29.57
CA ASP A 153 6.36 5.58 -29.84
C ASP A 153 6.46 4.36 -28.90
N TRP A 154 5.67 4.36 -27.83
CA TRP A 154 5.77 3.42 -26.73
C TRP A 154 4.73 2.29 -26.72
N LEU A 155 3.64 2.40 -27.47
CA LEU A 155 2.61 1.36 -27.56
C LEU A 155 2.47 0.89 -29.01
N THR A 156 2.44 -0.42 -29.24
CA THR A 156 2.18 -1.01 -30.55
C THR A 156 0.97 -1.94 -30.50
N ILE A 157 0.22 -1.97 -31.61
CA ILE A 157 -0.82 -2.97 -31.87
C ILE A 157 -0.17 -4.05 -32.74
N ASP A 158 0.21 -5.16 -32.12
CA ASP A 158 1.00 -6.19 -32.82
C ASP A 158 0.14 -7.12 -33.66
N LYS A 159 -1.11 -7.34 -33.23
CA LYS A 159 -2.05 -8.24 -33.91
C LYS A 159 -3.49 -7.85 -33.66
N VAL A 160 -4.30 -7.91 -34.72
CA VAL A 160 -5.76 -7.79 -34.66
C VAL A 160 -6.36 -9.05 -35.27
N THR A 161 -7.22 -9.73 -34.54
CA THR A 161 -8.01 -10.87 -35.01
C THR A 161 -9.50 -10.59 -34.75
N PRO A 162 -10.43 -11.38 -35.32
CA PRO A 162 -11.86 -11.22 -35.04
C PRO A 162 -12.24 -11.36 -33.55
N THR A 163 -11.37 -11.93 -32.71
CA THR A 163 -11.66 -12.24 -31.30
C THR A 163 -10.67 -11.64 -30.31
N ALA A 164 -9.59 -11.00 -30.76
CA ALA A 164 -8.63 -10.37 -29.86
C ALA A 164 -7.77 -9.29 -30.54
N ILE A 165 -7.26 -8.37 -29.72
CA ILE A 165 -6.09 -7.54 -30.07
C ILE A 165 -4.92 -7.85 -29.14
N VAL A 166 -3.70 -7.73 -29.65
CA VAL A 166 -2.46 -7.86 -28.87
C VAL A 166 -1.73 -6.52 -28.89
N LEU A 167 -1.45 -6.00 -27.70
CA LEU A 167 -0.82 -4.71 -27.46
C LEU A 167 0.52 -4.91 -26.74
N THR A 168 1.57 -4.23 -27.18
CA THR A 168 2.87 -4.24 -26.49
C THR A 168 3.29 -2.83 -26.11
N ALA A 169 3.55 -2.61 -24.82
CA ALA A 169 4.12 -1.38 -24.31
C ALA A 169 5.62 -1.54 -24.09
N LYS A 170 6.42 -0.61 -24.62
CA LYS A 170 7.86 -0.49 -24.31
C LYS A 170 8.06 0.05 -22.90
N GLU A 171 9.24 -0.17 -22.34
CA GLU A 171 9.66 0.44 -21.08
C GLU A 171 9.47 1.98 -21.12
N SER A 172 8.91 2.54 -20.05
CA SER A 172 8.77 3.98 -19.85
C SER A 172 10.10 4.58 -19.43
N LYS A 173 10.41 5.74 -20.03
CA LYS A 173 11.54 6.61 -19.64
C LYS A 173 11.09 7.81 -18.81
N GLU A 174 9.78 7.97 -18.65
CA GLU A 174 9.15 9.13 -18.02
C GLU A 174 8.84 8.83 -16.56
N LYS A 175 8.97 9.83 -15.67
CA LYS A 175 8.60 9.71 -14.24
C LYS A 175 7.09 9.69 -14.02
N VAL A 176 6.34 10.24 -14.97
CA VAL A 176 4.88 10.41 -14.90
C VAL A 176 4.17 9.34 -15.72
N LYS A 177 2.93 9.04 -15.34
CA LYS A 177 2.04 8.19 -16.13
C LYS A 177 1.81 8.80 -17.51
N ARG A 178 1.69 7.94 -18.52
CA ARG A 178 1.33 8.29 -19.89
C ARG A 178 0.13 7.48 -20.34
N SER A 179 -0.69 8.03 -21.22
CA SER A 179 -1.89 7.35 -21.71
C SER A 179 -2.15 7.63 -23.18
N VAL A 180 -2.84 6.69 -23.82
CA VAL A 180 -3.36 6.78 -25.19
C VAL A 180 -4.64 5.96 -25.27
N LYS A 181 -5.55 6.31 -26.18
CA LYS A 181 -6.72 5.49 -26.47
C LYS A 181 -6.46 4.58 -27.66
N VAL A 182 -6.98 3.36 -27.61
CA VAL A 182 -7.08 2.45 -28.76
C VAL A 182 -8.53 2.46 -29.23
N ASN A 183 -8.75 2.81 -30.49
CA ASN A 183 -10.06 2.80 -31.13
C ASN A 183 -10.25 1.46 -31.84
N LEU A 184 -11.21 0.67 -31.38
CA LEU A 184 -11.69 -0.52 -32.07
C LEU A 184 -12.84 -0.13 -32.99
N THR A 185 -12.77 -0.46 -34.27
CA THR A 185 -13.77 -0.04 -35.27
C THR A 185 -14.35 -1.24 -36.03
N VAL A 186 -15.68 -1.32 -36.08
CA VAL A 186 -16.46 -2.22 -36.93
C VAL A 186 -17.56 -1.42 -37.63
N GLY A 187 -17.46 -1.29 -38.96
CA GLY A 187 -18.37 -0.42 -39.71
C GLY A 187 -18.29 1.02 -39.21
N THR A 188 -19.40 1.56 -38.70
CA THR A 188 -19.49 2.90 -38.11
C THR A 188 -19.39 2.91 -36.58
N VAL A 189 -19.33 1.74 -35.93
CA VAL A 189 -19.23 1.62 -34.48
C VAL A 189 -17.78 1.68 -34.06
N ILE A 190 -17.49 2.59 -33.13
CA ILE A 190 -16.16 2.78 -32.52
C ILE A 190 -16.27 2.50 -31.03
N LYS A 191 -15.40 1.64 -30.50
CA LYS A 191 -15.23 1.41 -29.06
C LYS A 191 -13.83 1.84 -28.63
N GLU A 192 -13.77 2.78 -27.70
CA GLU A 192 -12.51 3.30 -27.16
C GLU A 192 -12.05 2.44 -25.97
N ILE A 193 -10.78 2.05 -25.98
CA ILE A 193 -10.10 1.39 -24.86
C ILE A 193 -9.05 2.34 -24.31
N GLU A 194 -9.12 2.65 -23.02
CA GLU A 194 -8.12 3.50 -22.37
C GLU A 194 -6.87 2.68 -22.06
N VAL A 195 -5.72 3.07 -22.59
CA VAL A 195 -4.44 2.43 -22.28
C VAL A 195 -3.58 3.41 -21.50
N THR A 196 -3.24 3.03 -20.26
CA THR A 196 -2.33 3.80 -19.40
C THR A 196 -1.06 2.99 -19.15
N GLN A 197 0.08 3.66 -19.09
CA GLN A 197 1.32 3.09 -18.60
C GLN A 197 1.87 3.91 -17.45
N GLU A 198 2.29 3.23 -16.39
CA GLU A 198 2.90 3.85 -15.23
C GLU A 198 4.26 4.50 -15.57
N GLY A 199 4.59 5.59 -14.87
CA GLY A 199 5.91 6.20 -14.94
C GLY A 199 6.97 5.42 -14.15
N ILE A 200 8.25 5.73 -14.36
CA ILE A 200 9.35 5.15 -13.59
C ILE A 200 9.18 5.52 -12.12
N MET A 201 8.95 4.50 -11.30
CA MET A 201 8.95 4.62 -9.85
C MET A 201 10.40 4.68 -9.37
N TYR A 202 10.95 5.88 -9.18
CA TYR A 202 12.26 6.05 -8.58
C TYR A 202 12.18 5.80 -7.07
N TYR A 203 11.36 6.57 -6.36
CA TYR A 203 11.36 6.55 -4.90
C TYR A 203 10.25 5.67 -4.35
N VAL A 204 10.55 4.96 -3.26
CA VAL A 204 9.62 4.07 -2.57
C VAL A 204 9.46 4.52 -1.13
N LEU A 205 8.25 4.95 -0.79
CA LEU A 205 7.80 5.08 0.59
C LEU A 205 7.00 3.84 1.00
N PRO A 206 7.03 3.51 2.31
CA PRO A 206 6.18 2.46 2.86
C PRO A 206 4.72 2.91 2.93
N TYR A 207 3.85 2.04 3.46
CA TYR A 207 2.46 2.36 3.71
C TYR A 207 2.35 3.50 4.74
N LEU A 208 1.84 4.65 4.30
CA LEU A 208 1.83 5.89 5.08
C LEU A 208 0.58 6.07 5.95
N LYS A 209 -0.41 5.17 5.85
CA LYS A 209 -1.52 5.14 6.80
C LYS A 209 -1.04 4.39 8.04
N PHE A 210 -1.10 5.05 9.19
CA PHE A 210 -0.57 4.52 10.44
C PHE A 210 -1.58 4.75 11.58
N PRO A 211 -1.78 3.78 12.50
CA PRO A 211 -1.18 2.44 12.54
C PRO A 211 -1.64 1.57 11.37
N ALA A 212 -0.83 0.57 11.02
CA ALA A 212 -1.12 -0.39 9.95
C ALA A 212 -0.70 -1.80 10.35
N SER A 213 -1.69 -2.69 10.37
CA SER A 213 -1.47 -4.11 10.63
C SER A 213 -0.67 -4.76 9.50
N LEU A 214 0.00 -5.87 9.81
CA LEU A 214 0.77 -6.63 8.83
C LEU A 214 -0.08 -7.05 7.59
N PRO A 215 -1.34 -7.53 7.72
CA PRO A 215 -2.17 -7.83 6.56
C PRO A 215 -2.51 -6.62 5.68
N GLU A 216 -2.64 -5.43 6.26
CA GLU A 216 -2.86 -4.20 5.50
C GLU A 216 -1.62 -3.82 4.70
N VAL A 217 -0.44 -3.92 5.30
CA VAL A 217 0.84 -3.68 4.62
C VAL A 217 1.03 -4.68 3.49
N ILE A 218 0.84 -5.98 3.72
CA ILE A 218 0.97 -7.02 2.67
C ILE A 218 0.04 -6.70 1.48
N ARG A 219 -1.20 -6.32 1.76
CA ARG A 219 -2.18 -5.99 0.70
C ARG A 219 -1.78 -4.72 -0.05
N TYR A 220 -1.35 -3.70 0.66
CA TYR A 220 -0.86 -2.45 0.07
C TYR A 220 0.31 -2.73 -0.88
N GLU A 221 1.32 -3.48 -0.44
CA GLU A 221 2.50 -3.81 -1.24
C GLU A 221 2.13 -4.68 -2.46
N LYS A 222 1.31 -5.70 -2.28
CA LYS A 222 0.83 -6.55 -3.38
C LYS A 222 0.07 -5.74 -4.44
N ASN A 223 -0.78 -4.80 -4.01
CA ASN A 223 -1.59 -3.99 -4.93
C ASN A 223 -0.77 -3.04 -5.80
N ARG A 224 0.44 -2.66 -5.36
CA ARG A 224 1.39 -1.85 -6.16
C ARG A 224 2.44 -2.70 -6.90
N GLY A 225 2.20 -4.00 -7.02
CA GLY A 225 3.05 -4.93 -7.74
C GLY A 225 4.33 -5.35 -7.00
N ASN A 226 4.45 -5.07 -5.71
CA ASN A 226 5.61 -5.49 -4.93
C ASN A 226 5.43 -6.93 -4.43
N GLU A 227 6.54 -7.67 -4.36
CA GLU A 227 6.53 -9.10 -4.03
C GLU A 227 7.18 -9.35 -2.68
N LEU A 228 6.52 -10.11 -1.79
CA LEU A 228 7.09 -10.50 -0.51
C LEU A 228 8.19 -11.54 -0.72
N ILE A 229 9.44 -11.18 -0.39
CA ILE A 229 10.63 -12.01 -0.62
C ILE A 229 11.32 -12.49 0.66
N LYS A 230 11.01 -11.89 1.82
CA LYS A 230 11.50 -12.38 3.13
C LYS A 230 10.44 -12.25 4.21
N LEU A 231 10.35 -13.29 5.03
CA LEU A 231 9.54 -13.41 6.24
C LEU A 231 10.44 -13.70 7.44
N PRO A 232 9.98 -13.46 8.69
CA PRO A 232 10.67 -13.95 9.88
C PRO A 232 10.83 -15.48 9.86
N ASP A 233 12.05 -15.95 10.13
CA ASP A 233 12.41 -17.37 10.21
C ASP A 233 12.52 -17.88 11.66
N GLY A 234 12.46 -16.97 12.64
CA GLY A 234 12.56 -17.29 14.07
C GLY A 234 13.99 -17.59 14.56
N LEU A 235 15.00 -17.50 13.69
CA LEU A 235 16.41 -17.79 13.99
C LEU A 235 17.29 -16.54 13.84
N PHE A 236 17.38 -16.00 12.62
CA PHE A 236 18.20 -14.84 12.29
C PHE A 236 17.34 -13.62 12.00
N ASN A 237 16.15 -13.84 11.43
CA ASN A 237 15.16 -12.83 11.19
C ASN A 237 13.94 -13.12 12.06
N THR A 238 13.73 -12.33 13.10
CA THR A 238 12.59 -12.50 14.01
C THR A 238 11.47 -11.49 13.79
N THR A 239 11.72 -10.39 13.07
CA THR A 239 10.79 -9.24 12.98
C THR A 239 10.64 -8.62 11.60
N LEU A 240 11.46 -9.00 10.61
CA LEU A 240 11.56 -8.28 9.34
C LEU A 240 10.76 -8.95 8.21
N TYR A 241 10.01 -8.13 7.49
CA TYR A 241 9.26 -8.48 6.30
C TYR A 241 9.80 -7.66 5.14
N ARG A 242 10.29 -8.28 4.07
CA ARG A 242 10.89 -7.56 2.93
C ARG A 242 10.11 -7.80 1.66
N PHE A 243 9.78 -6.71 0.98
CA PHE A 243 9.14 -6.71 -0.32
C PHE A 243 10.13 -6.22 -1.38
N ALA A 244 10.28 -6.97 -2.47
CA ALA A 244 10.93 -6.49 -3.69
C ALA A 244 10.03 -5.46 -4.35
N THR A 245 10.59 -4.32 -4.72
CA THR A 245 9.82 -3.23 -5.32
C THR A 245 9.99 -3.22 -6.84
N GLN A 246 9.10 -2.49 -7.52
CA GLN A 246 9.25 -2.19 -8.94
C GLN A 246 10.30 -1.09 -9.23
N SER A 247 10.91 -0.49 -8.20
CA SER A 247 11.92 0.56 -8.37
C SER A 247 13.30 -0.02 -8.68
N LYS A 248 13.96 0.54 -9.71
CA LYS A 248 15.34 0.20 -10.07
C LYS A 248 16.38 0.76 -9.09
N ILE A 249 16.03 1.80 -8.32
CA ILE A 249 16.97 2.48 -7.41
C ILE A 249 16.74 2.14 -5.94
N MET A 250 15.52 1.75 -5.57
CA MET A 250 15.10 1.33 -4.24
C MET A 250 14.49 -0.07 -4.31
N SER A 251 15.31 -1.07 -4.61
CA SER A 251 14.88 -2.43 -4.99
C SER A 251 14.10 -3.21 -3.94
N PHE A 252 14.06 -2.73 -2.70
CA PHE A 252 13.23 -3.29 -1.65
C PHE A 252 12.69 -2.22 -0.71
N VAL A 253 11.57 -2.54 -0.07
CA VAL A 253 11.10 -1.92 1.17
C VAL A 253 10.99 -3.02 2.23
N GLN A 254 11.49 -2.74 3.42
CA GLN A 254 11.53 -3.69 4.52
C GLN A 254 10.80 -3.13 5.74
N TYR A 255 9.79 -3.83 6.22
CA TYR A 255 9.05 -3.48 7.42
C TYR A 255 9.53 -4.29 8.62
N GLU A 256 9.54 -3.67 9.79
CA GLU A 256 9.82 -4.32 11.07
C GLU A 256 8.55 -4.37 11.92
N PHE A 257 8.06 -5.57 12.20
CA PHE A 257 6.96 -5.81 13.13
C PHE A 257 7.47 -6.58 14.34
N ARG A 258 7.16 -6.12 15.56
CA ARG A 258 7.55 -6.81 16.80
C ARG A 258 6.96 -8.24 16.84
N ASN A 259 5.74 -8.39 16.35
CA ASN A 259 5.07 -9.66 16.07
C ASN A 259 3.90 -9.41 15.10
N GLU A 260 3.28 -10.48 14.58
CA GLU A 260 2.20 -10.42 13.59
C GLU A 260 0.92 -9.72 14.07
N SER A 261 0.69 -9.67 15.39
CA SER A 261 -0.48 -9.03 16.00
C SER A 261 -0.25 -7.58 16.41
N THR A 262 0.96 -7.04 16.18
CA THR A 262 1.26 -5.65 16.53
C THR A 262 0.43 -4.71 15.62
N PRO A 263 -0.24 -3.69 16.18
CA PRO A 263 -1.08 -2.78 15.39
C PRO A 263 -0.36 -1.99 14.29
N GLY A 264 0.96 -1.82 14.41
CA GLY A 264 1.78 -1.03 13.49
C GLY A 264 3.21 -1.54 13.41
N PHE A 265 3.90 -1.24 12.31
CA PHE A 265 5.33 -1.48 12.19
C PHE A 265 6.13 -0.53 13.09
N SER A 266 7.29 -0.99 13.56
CA SER A 266 8.25 -0.19 14.34
C SER A 266 9.07 0.74 13.43
N SER A 267 9.46 0.23 12.27
CA SER A 267 10.18 0.97 11.24
C SER A 267 9.90 0.36 9.86
N ALA A 268 10.12 1.14 8.82
CA ALA A 268 10.20 0.66 7.45
C ALA A 268 11.41 1.28 6.75
N VAL A 269 12.19 0.47 6.04
CA VAL A 269 13.49 0.85 5.48
C VAL A 269 13.56 0.54 3.99
N SER A 270 14.03 1.51 3.22
CA SER A 270 14.47 1.37 1.83
C SER A 270 15.92 1.82 1.71
N ILE A 271 16.65 1.27 0.74
CA ILE A 271 18.03 1.69 0.45
C ILE A 271 18.09 2.26 -0.95
N CYS A 272 18.78 3.39 -1.11
CA CYS A 272 19.17 3.92 -2.40
C CYS A 272 20.69 3.85 -2.53
N TYR A 273 21.21 3.05 -3.47
CA TYR A 273 22.66 2.89 -3.65
C TYR A 273 23.31 4.09 -4.34
N ASP A 274 22.54 4.85 -5.12
CA ASP A 274 22.99 6.10 -5.73
C ASP A 274 22.59 7.28 -4.84
N VAL A 275 23.56 7.78 -4.08
CA VAL A 275 23.32 8.82 -3.09
C VAL A 275 22.89 10.15 -3.73
N ASP A 276 23.29 10.43 -4.97
CA ASP A 276 22.99 11.70 -5.64
C ASP A 276 21.51 11.81 -6.06
N LEU A 277 20.79 10.68 -6.04
CA LEU A 277 19.34 10.65 -6.26
C LEU A 277 18.54 11.10 -5.04
N VAL A 278 19.14 11.18 -3.85
CA VAL A 278 18.42 11.56 -2.62
C VAL A 278 19.10 12.68 -1.84
N LYS A 279 20.43 12.82 -1.94
CA LYS A 279 21.18 13.87 -1.28
C LYS A 279 21.07 15.17 -2.06
N ASP A 280 20.59 16.23 -1.39
CA ASP A 280 20.45 17.57 -1.97
C ASP A 280 19.69 17.57 -3.31
N ASN A 281 18.77 16.61 -3.47
CA ASN A 281 18.05 16.35 -4.71
C ASN A 281 16.64 16.94 -4.65
N ALA A 282 16.37 17.95 -5.48
CA ALA A 282 15.09 18.66 -5.49
C ALA A 282 13.91 17.76 -5.88
N ASP A 283 14.11 16.76 -6.74
CA ASP A 283 13.05 15.83 -7.14
C ASP A 283 12.66 14.93 -5.97
N PHE A 284 13.65 14.47 -5.19
CA PHE A 284 13.40 13.67 -4.00
C PHE A 284 12.71 14.49 -2.90
N ASP A 285 13.16 15.72 -2.68
CA ASP A 285 12.52 16.66 -1.74
C ASP A 285 11.05 16.92 -2.13
N ASN A 286 10.77 17.16 -3.41
CA ASN A 286 9.41 17.37 -3.92
C ASN A 286 8.55 16.11 -3.75
N PHE A 287 9.10 14.93 -4.05
CA PHE A 287 8.41 13.66 -3.84
C PHE A 287 8.01 13.46 -2.36
N LEU A 288 8.93 13.72 -1.42
CA LEU A 288 8.62 13.63 0.01
C LEU A 288 7.55 14.64 0.42
N LYS A 289 7.64 15.88 -0.07
CA LYS A 289 6.66 16.94 0.18
C LYS A 289 5.27 16.59 -0.34
N GLU A 290 5.14 16.06 -1.56
CA GLU A 290 3.87 15.59 -2.14
C GLU A 290 3.24 14.46 -1.33
N ASN A 291 4.06 13.68 -0.60
CA ASN A 291 3.61 12.63 0.30
C ASN A 291 3.39 13.10 1.75
N GLY A 292 3.52 14.41 2.02
CA GLY A 292 3.24 15.06 3.32
C GLY A 292 4.46 15.34 4.19
N PHE A 293 5.65 14.92 3.76
CA PHE A 293 6.90 15.08 4.52
C PHE A 293 7.62 16.39 4.14
N GLY A 294 6.96 17.53 4.37
CA GLY A 294 7.48 18.86 4.01
C GLY A 294 8.38 19.51 5.06
N ASP A 295 8.30 19.10 6.33
CA ASP A 295 9.11 19.66 7.41
C ASP A 295 10.50 19.02 7.43
N LYS A 296 11.48 19.67 6.78
CA LYS A 296 12.85 19.19 6.56
C LYS A 296 13.80 19.78 7.60
N THR A 297 14.51 18.91 8.32
CA THR A 297 15.58 19.27 9.26
C THR A 297 16.87 18.54 8.90
N VAL A 298 17.98 19.27 8.81
CA VAL A 298 19.31 18.69 8.58
C VAL A 298 20.03 18.52 9.91
N GLY A 299 20.51 17.31 10.19
CA GLY A 299 21.29 16.98 11.37
C GLY A 299 22.60 17.75 11.45
N LYS A 300 23.13 17.96 12.66
CA LYS A 300 24.38 18.70 12.88
C LYS A 300 25.60 18.06 12.21
N ASP A 301 25.53 16.76 11.91
CA ASP A 301 26.57 16.00 11.21
C ASP A 301 26.55 16.22 9.69
N GLY A 302 25.50 16.85 9.14
CA GLY A 302 25.26 17.00 7.70
C GLY A 302 25.05 15.67 6.96
N LYS A 303 24.92 14.56 7.69
CA LYS A 303 24.79 13.20 7.13
C LYS A 303 23.40 12.63 7.32
N THR A 304 22.60 13.22 8.19
CA THR A 304 21.22 12.81 8.44
C THR A 304 20.28 13.94 8.07
N VAL A 305 19.27 13.64 7.27
CA VAL A 305 18.18 14.58 6.93
C VAL A 305 16.86 13.96 7.35
N THR A 306 16.09 14.66 8.16
CA THR A 306 14.80 14.19 8.66
C THR A 306 13.67 15.00 8.05
N TYR A 307 12.63 14.33 7.57
CA TYR A 307 11.42 14.92 7.05
C TYR A 307 10.23 14.44 7.89
N ARG A 308 9.40 15.35 8.39
CA ARG A 308 8.33 15.01 9.34
C ARG A 308 6.95 15.35 8.80
N ASP A 309 5.97 14.51 9.13
CA ASP A 309 4.54 14.77 8.96
C ASP A 309 3.84 14.53 10.29
N ASP A 310 3.41 15.62 10.94
CA ASP A 310 2.74 15.59 12.23
C ASP A 310 1.29 15.06 12.16
N VAL A 311 0.64 15.15 11.00
CA VAL A 311 -0.73 14.65 10.80
C VAL A 311 -0.73 13.14 10.69
N LYS A 312 0.22 12.59 9.92
CA LYS A 312 0.47 11.15 9.82
C LYS A 312 1.19 10.58 11.04
N GLN A 313 1.80 11.46 11.86
CA GLN A 313 2.69 11.08 12.96
C GLN A 313 3.82 10.16 12.48
N LEU A 314 4.37 10.44 11.30
CA LEU A 314 5.47 9.69 10.71
C LEU A 314 6.63 10.65 10.47
N GLN A 315 7.84 10.09 10.46
CA GLN A 315 9.01 10.79 9.94
C GLN A 315 9.78 9.88 8.98
N VAL A 316 10.44 10.49 8.01
CA VAL A 316 11.38 9.85 7.09
C VAL A 316 12.77 10.40 7.41
N GLU A 317 13.68 9.53 7.81
CA GLU A 317 15.08 9.84 8.03
C GLU A 317 15.93 9.31 6.89
N VAL A 318 16.76 10.16 6.31
CA VAL A 318 17.71 9.84 5.24
C VAL A 318 19.11 9.90 5.83
N ALA A 319 19.69 8.73 6.07
CA ALA A 319 21.05 8.59 6.58
C ALA A 319 22.01 8.34 5.41
N LEU A 320 22.89 9.30 5.13
CA LEU A 320 23.89 9.25 4.08
C LEU A 320 25.10 8.42 4.52
N GLN A 321 25.48 7.44 3.70
CA GLN A 321 26.58 6.51 3.98
C GLN A 321 27.52 6.38 2.79
N SER A 322 28.70 5.78 3.01
CA SER A 322 29.61 5.41 1.91
C SER A 322 28.97 4.28 1.08
N GLY A 323 28.48 4.60 -0.11
CA GLY A 323 27.83 3.64 -1.02
C GLY A 323 26.31 3.76 -1.12
N GLY A 324 25.71 4.82 -0.58
CA GLY A 324 24.29 5.12 -0.78
C GLY A 324 23.66 5.89 0.39
N ALA A 325 22.35 5.76 0.51
CA ALA A 325 21.55 6.29 1.59
C ALA A 325 20.58 5.22 2.09
N MET A 326 20.38 5.22 3.41
CA MET A 326 19.31 4.47 4.06
C MET A 326 18.15 5.42 4.35
N ILE A 327 16.96 5.06 3.89
CA ILE A 327 15.74 5.84 4.07
C ILE A 327 14.86 5.06 5.04
N THR A 328 14.71 5.59 6.25
CA THR A 328 13.97 4.95 7.34
C THR A 328 12.73 5.76 7.66
N THR A 329 11.55 5.17 7.49
CA THR A 329 10.30 5.71 8.00
C THR A 329 10.00 5.13 9.38
N THR A 330 9.77 5.99 10.37
CA THR A 330 9.42 5.58 11.73
C THR A 330 8.18 6.30 12.24
N TYR A 331 7.49 5.65 13.18
CA TYR A 331 6.40 6.27 13.91
C TYR A 331 6.93 7.35 14.85
N ALA A 332 6.46 8.57 14.62
CA ALA A 332 6.87 9.80 15.29
C ALA A 332 5.66 10.39 16.02
N PRO A 333 5.25 9.80 17.16
CA PRO A 333 4.04 10.20 17.87
C PRO A 333 4.08 11.68 18.25
N LYS A 334 2.91 12.34 18.18
CA LYS A 334 2.72 13.73 18.60
C LYS A 334 1.67 13.79 19.69
N GLN A 335 2.03 14.40 20.82
CA GLN A 335 1.06 14.75 21.85
C GLN A 335 0.10 15.81 21.27
N ASP A 336 -1.14 15.41 21.04
CA ASP A 336 -2.19 16.16 20.32
C ASP A 336 -3.04 17.05 21.23
N LYS A 337 -3.04 16.77 22.53
CA LYS A 337 -3.76 17.55 23.55
C LYS A 337 -2.90 17.84 24.78
N ALA A 338 -3.34 18.81 25.57
CA ALA A 338 -2.77 19.04 26.88
C ALA A 338 -3.21 17.95 27.87
N TYR A 339 -2.32 17.59 28.80
CA TYR A 339 -2.59 16.65 29.88
C TYR A 339 -2.45 17.34 31.23
N THR A 340 -3.28 16.97 32.19
CA THR A 340 -3.06 17.35 33.60
C THR A 340 -1.75 16.75 34.09
N THR A 341 -0.98 17.48 34.90
CA THR A 341 0.21 16.98 35.58
C THR A 341 0.14 17.26 37.08
N PHE A 342 1.15 16.85 37.84
CA PHE A 342 1.23 17.11 39.28
C PHE A 342 1.17 18.60 39.60
N LYS A 343 0.56 18.97 40.73
CA LYS A 343 0.45 20.39 41.14
C LYS A 343 1.80 21.03 41.46
N THR A 344 2.69 20.23 42.03
CA THR A 344 4.05 20.62 42.42
C THR A 344 4.99 19.43 42.22
N LEU A 345 6.31 19.64 42.39
CA LEU A 345 7.27 18.55 42.32
C LEU A 345 6.90 17.44 43.34
N PRO A 346 6.66 16.20 42.89
CA PRO A 346 6.33 15.10 43.79
C PRO A 346 7.51 14.67 44.66
N MET A 347 7.19 13.91 45.71
CA MET A 347 8.15 13.25 46.61
C MET A 347 9.02 14.20 47.47
N THR A 348 8.71 15.50 47.54
CA THR A 348 9.57 16.48 48.22
C THR A 348 9.80 16.17 49.69
N HIS A 349 8.74 15.83 50.43
CA HIS A 349 8.84 15.43 51.85
C HIS A 349 9.76 14.21 52.05
N GLN A 350 9.68 13.21 51.18
CA GLN A 350 10.49 12.00 51.24
C GLN A 350 11.95 12.31 50.88
N THR A 351 12.17 13.16 49.87
CA THR A 351 13.52 13.51 49.42
C THR A 351 14.31 14.34 50.44
N ASP A 352 13.62 15.12 51.28
CA ASP A 352 14.26 15.88 52.36
C ASP A 352 14.87 15.00 53.46
N LEU A 353 14.45 13.73 53.54
CA LEU A 353 14.94 12.72 54.48
C LEU A 353 16.13 11.92 53.93
N MET A 354 16.46 12.06 52.64
CA MET A 354 17.51 11.27 51.99
C MET A 354 18.91 11.66 52.44
N SER A 355 19.72 10.65 52.74
CA SER A 355 21.16 10.74 52.95
C SER A 355 21.91 10.10 51.77
N ASP A 356 23.20 10.39 51.63
CA ASP A 356 24.05 9.71 50.67
C ASP A 356 25.47 9.60 51.23
N ARG A 357 25.99 8.36 51.22
CA ARG A 357 27.28 8.02 51.80
C ARG A 357 28.44 8.64 51.02
N ASP A 358 28.43 8.50 49.70
CA ASP A 358 29.57 8.87 48.85
C ASP A 358 29.68 10.39 48.70
N LEU A 359 28.54 11.08 48.70
CA LEU A 359 28.46 12.55 48.70
C LEU A 359 28.53 13.15 50.11
N LYS A 360 28.61 12.32 51.16
CA LYS A 360 28.66 12.73 52.57
C LYS A 360 27.47 13.60 52.98
N ILE A 361 26.30 13.32 52.43
CA ILE A 361 25.04 14.00 52.77
C ILE A 361 24.39 13.22 53.91
N ASN A 362 24.23 13.84 55.07
CA ASN A 362 23.65 13.18 56.23
C ASN A 362 22.40 13.94 56.73
N LYS A 363 21.23 13.30 56.65
CA LYS A 363 19.96 13.80 57.21
C LYS A 363 19.57 13.13 58.52
N GLY A 364 20.33 12.13 58.98
CA GLY A 364 20.10 11.45 60.25
C GLY A 364 18.85 10.56 60.29
N LYS A 365 18.26 10.23 59.14
CA LYS A 365 17.00 9.46 59.08
C LYS A 365 17.29 7.99 58.78
N LYS A 366 17.23 7.17 59.82
CA LYS A 366 17.36 5.71 59.71
C LYS A 366 16.02 5.05 59.46
N LYS A 367 16.06 3.76 59.11
CA LYS A 367 14.90 2.90 58.90
C LYS A 367 13.79 3.02 59.95
N GLU A 368 14.13 2.96 61.23
CA GLU A 368 13.14 3.09 62.31
C GLU A 368 12.56 4.51 62.43
N ASP A 369 13.32 5.55 62.06
CA ASP A 369 12.81 6.92 62.02
C ASP A 369 11.82 7.11 60.87
N ILE A 370 12.08 6.49 59.71
CA ILE A 370 11.17 6.52 58.56
C ILE A 370 9.86 5.80 58.89
N ARG A 371 9.91 4.64 59.56
CA ARG A 371 8.71 3.91 59.99
C ARG A 371 7.83 4.76 60.91
N LYS A 372 8.43 5.40 61.92
CA LYS A 372 7.72 6.34 62.81
C LYS A 372 7.14 7.53 62.03
N GLN A 373 7.90 8.07 61.08
CA GLN A 373 7.41 9.18 60.24
C GLN A 373 6.19 8.75 59.42
N GLU A 374 6.20 7.57 58.82
CA GLU A 374 5.07 7.05 58.04
C GLU A 374 3.82 6.81 58.89
N GLU A 375 3.97 6.40 60.16
CA GLU A 375 2.85 6.32 61.10
C GLU A 375 2.21 7.69 61.33
N THR A 376 3.01 8.75 61.51
CA THR A 376 2.47 10.13 61.64
C THR A 376 1.78 10.63 60.37
N TRP A 377 2.17 10.07 59.23
CA TRP A 377 1.61 10.32 57.92
C TRP A 377 0.39 9.43 57.61
N GLY A 378 -0.01 8.58 58.56
CA GLY A 378 -1.18 7.70 58.46
C GLY A 378 -1.01 6.53 57.49
N SER A 379 0.21 6.28 57.03
CA SER A 379 0.51 5.19 56.10
C SER A 379 0.61 3.85 56.82
N LYS A 380 0.42 2.75 56.09
CA LYS A 380 0.51 1.39 56.64
C LYS A 380 1.64 0.63 55.99
N ARG A 381 2.54 0.07 56.80
CA ARG A 381 3.65 -0.75 56.31
C ARG A 381 3.13 -2.05 55.71
N ASP A 382 3.70 -2.44 54.57
CA ASP A 382 3.45 -3.72 53.94
C ASP A 382 4.36 -4.79 54.52
N GLU A 383 3.82 -5.61 55.41
CA GLU A 383 4.57 -6.67 56.11
C GLU A 383 4.95 -7.85 55.21
N SER A 384 4.39 -7.95 53.98
CA SER A 384 4.81 -8.97 53.02
C SER A 384 6.19 -8.70 52.41
N ILE A 385 6.69 -7.46 52.54
CA ILE A 385 8.02 -7.05 52.09
C ILE A 385 9.03 -7.33 53.19
N THR A 386 9.82 -8.40 53.00
CA THR A 386 10.80 -8.89 53.99
C THR A 386 12.24 -8.44 53.73
N GLN A 387 12.51 -7.77 52.60
CA GLN A 387 13.86 -7.31 52.29
C GLN A 387 14.37 -6.29 53.32
N GLU A 388 15.56 -6.49 53.85
CA GLU A 388 16.07 -5.60 54.90
C GLU A 388 16.42 -4.20 54.37
N ASN A 389 16.84 -4.09 53.11
CA ASN A 389 17.20 -2.84 52.46
C ASN A 389 16.00 -2.03 51.96
N TYR A 390 14.76 -2.48 52.20
CA TYR A 390 13.57 -1.83 51.62
C TYR A 390 12.34 -1.93 52.54
N ASP A 391 11.62 -0.82 52.71
CA ASP A 391 10.26 -0.84 53.24
C ASP A 391 9.30 -0.24 52.21
N ARG A 392 8.10 -0.80 52.13
CA ARG A 392 6.97 -0.25 51.36
C ARG A 392 5.80 0.05 52.29
N PHE A 393 5.10 1.14 51.99
CA PHE A 393 3.92 1.59 52.71
C PHE A 393 2.79 1.87 51.72
N SER A 394 1.57 1.46 52.03
CA SER A 394 0.38 2.03 51.40
C SER A 394 0.09 3.39 52.03
N THR A 395 -0.19 4.38 51.18
CA THR A 395 -0.40 5.74 51.64
C THR A 395 -1.74 5.88 52.37
N GLY A 396 -1.75 6.74 53.38
CA GLY A 396 -2.94 7.11 54.14
C GLY A 396 -3.41 8.53 53.84
N SER A 397 -3.82 9.25 54.90
CA SER A 397 -4.34 10.62 54.81
C SER A 397 -3.33 11.66 54.30
N SER A 398 -2.03 11.35 54.33
CA SER A 398 -0.95 12.24 53.83
C SER A 398 -0.59 12.03 52.36
N ALA A 399 -1.31 11.18 51.63
CA ALA A 399 -1.02 10.88 50.22
C ALA A 399 -0.87 12.18 49.40
N PHE A 400 0.24 12.30 48.66
CA PHE A 400 0.40 13.42 47.74
C PHE A 400 -0.38 13.14 46.46
N GLU A 401 -1.51 13.81 46.29
CA GLU A 401 -2.38 13.63 45.13
C GLU A 401 -2.82 12.15 45.00
N GLU A 402 -2.53 11.51 43.87
CA GLU A 402 -2.92 10.12 43.59
C GLU A 402 -1.83 9.10 43.95
N GLU A 403 -0.99 9.43 44.94
CA GLU A 403 0.03 8.55 45.48
C GLU A 403 -0.61 7.37 46.23
N ILE A 404 -0.28 6.14 45.83
CA ILE A 404 -0.83 4.89 46.40
C ILE A 404 0.19 4.09 47.21
N TYR A 405 1.48 4.23 46.89
CA TYR A 405 2.56 3.58 47.63
C TYR A 405 3.76 4.48 47.80
N ARG A 406 4.45 4.34 48.94
CA ARG A 406 5.78 4.89 49.22
C ARG A 406 6.75 3.76 49.50
N GLY A 407 7.96 3.90 49.00
CA GLY A 407 9.07 2.99 49.20
C GLY A 407 10.31 3.73 49.68
N TYR A 408 11.12 3.06 50.48
CA TYR A 408 12.34 3.62 51.07
C TYR A 408 13.48 2.62 50.98
N PHE A 409 14.60 3.04 50.42
CA PHE A 409 15.81 2.23 50.28
C PHE A 409 16.80 2.59 51.39
N TYR A 410 17.36 1.56 52.03
CA TYR A 410 18.26 1.70 53.17
C TYR A 410 19.64 1.13 52.86
N VAL A 411 20.69 1.82 53.32
CA VAL A 411 22.06 1.36 53.18
C VAL A 411 22.26 0.08 53.99
N ARG A 412 22.85 -0.93 53.33
CA ARG A 412 23.23 -2.22 53.92
C ARG A 412 24.70 -2.53 53.64
N PRO A 413 25.32 -3.41 54.44
CA PRO A 413 26.65 -3.89 54.14
C PRO A 413 26.68 -4.53 52.74
N SER A 414 27.69 -4.19 51.95
CA SER A 414 27.83 -4.61 50.55
C SER A 414 29.30 -4.73 50.20
N LYS A 415 29.75 -5.92 49.82
CA LYS A 415 31.13 -6.14 49.34
C LYS A 415 31.37 -5.44 48.00
N ASP A 416 30.36 -5.44 47.13
CA ASP A 416 30.45 -4.86 45.80
C ASP A 416 30.56 -3.33 45.86
N ASP A 417 29.88 -2.72 46.81
CA ASP A 417 29.88 -1.26 47.02
C ASP A 417 30.87 -0.81 48.10
N LYS A 418 31.64 -1.75 48.67
CA LYS A 418 32.63 -1.52 49.73
C LYS A 418 32.04 -0.78 50.94
N ILE A 419 30.92 -1.32 51.43
CA ILE A 419 30.21 -0.85 52.61
C ILE A 419 30.40 -1.89 53.71
N GLU A 420 31.20 -1.55 54.72
CA GLU A 420 31.49 -2.39 55.88
C GLU A 420 30.30 -2.45 56.85
N GLU A 421 30.25 -3.46 57.72
CA GLU A 421 29.16 -3.65 58.68
C GLU A 421 29.01 -2.50 59.70
N ASN A 422 30.10 -1.81 59.99
CA ASN A 422 30.14 -0.69 60.95
C ASN A 422 30.10 0.70 60.28
N ASP A 423 29.75 0.77 58.99
CA ASP A 423 29.67 2.04 58.27
C ASP A 423 28.66 2.99 58.97
N PRO A 424 28.99 4.27 59.17
CA PRO A 424 28.10 5.20 59.88
C PRO A 424 26.77 5.43 59.17
N TYR A 425 26.66 5.08 57.88
CA TYR A 425 25.43 5.20 57.10
C TYR A 425 24.55 3.94 57.11
N ILE A 426 24.92 2.84 57.79
CA ILE A 426 24.03 1.67 57.89
C ILE A 426 22.64 2.08 58.41
N ASP A 427 21.60 1.55 57.75
CA ASP A 427 20.18 1.87 57.94
C ASP A 427 19.72 3.25 57.48
N PHE A 428 20.60 4.13 57.01
CA PHE A 428 20.18 5.43 56.52
C PHE A 428 19.37 5.29 55.24
N MET A 429 18.29 6.05 55.16
CA MET A 429 17.49 6.16 53.96
C MET A 429 18.30 6.89 52.88
N HIS A 430 18.58 6.22 51.76
CA HIS A 430 19.42 6.74 50.67
C HIS A 430 18.67 6.92 49.33
N GLY A 431 17.38 6.61 49.32
CA GLY A 431 16.52 6.80 48.17
C GLY A 431 15.08 6.53 48.54
N THR A 432 14.17 7.09 47.75
CA THR A 432 12.73 6.90 47.89
C THR A 432 12.12 6.47 46.57
N GLN A 433 11.02 5.73 46.66
CA GLN A 433 10.12 5.39 45.57
C GLN A 433 8.71 5.92 45.92
N ALA A 434 7.99 6.40 44.92
CA ALA A 434 6.57 6.67 45.01
C ALA A 434 5.84 6.07 43.82
N VAL A 435 4.61 5.65 44.05
CA VAL A 435 3.74 5.08 43.01
C VAL A 435 2.45 5.89 42.94
N TYR A 436 2.07 6.31 41.73
CA TYR A 436 0.85 7.09 41.49
C TYR A 436 -0.11 6.32 40.58
N SER A 437 -1.39 6.28 40.95
CA SER A 437 -2.41 5.51 40.21
C SER A 437 -2.76 6.10 38.85
N ASN A 438 -2.69 7.43 38.71
CA ASN A 438 -3.02 8.11 37.46
C ASN A 438 -1.79 8.30 36.57
N ILE A 439 -1.67 7.42 35.58
CA ILE A 439 -0.62 7.47 34.57
C ILE A 439 -0.57 8.80 33.81
N GLY A 440 -1.74 9.45 33.64
CA GLY A 440 -1.91 10.69 32.90
C GLY A 440 -1.16 11.88 33.47
N LEU A 441 -0.75 11.84 34.75
CA LEU A 441 0.02 12.91 35.39
C LEU A 441 1.43 13.07 34.82
N ALA A 442 1.99 12.01 34.23
CA ALA A 442 3.34 12.03 33.67
C ALA A 442 3.43 11.47 32.25
N PHE A 443 2.57 10.52 31.88
CA PHE A 443 2.64 9.85 30.60
C PHE A 443 1.33 9.96 29.83
N TRP A 444 1.45 10.10 28.52
CA TRP A 444 0.35 9.92 27.59
C TRP A 444 0.58 8.65 26.77
N GLU A 445 -0.52 8.04 26.33
CA GLU A 445 -0.53 6.83 25.53
C GLU A 445 -0.70 7.20 24.05
N ASP A 446 0.20 6.71 23.21
CA ASP A 446 0.14 6.90 21.76
C ASP A 446 -0.84 5.90 21.10
N ALA A 447 -1.07 6.04 19.80
CA ALA A 447 -2.02 5.19 19.07
C ALA A 447 -1.62 3.69 19.03
N LEU A 448 -0.39 3.34 19.43
CA LEU A 448 0.11 1.97 19.54
C LEU A 448 0.06 1.43 20.97
N GLY A 449 -0.49 2.19 21.93
CA GLY A 449 -0.49 1.83 23.33
C GLY A 449 0.86 2.02 24.02
N ARG A 450 1.79 2.78 23.42
CA ARG A 450 3.10 3.07 24.03
C ARG A 450 3.02 4.37 24.81
N PHE A 451 3.71 4.40 25.93
CA PHE A 451 3.71 5.56 26.81
C PHE A 451 4.93 6.45 26.57
N ALA A 452 4.69 7.76 26.49
CA ALA A 452 5.72 8.79 26.43
C ALA A 452 5.44 9.89 27.46
N LEU A 453 6.47 10.62 27.88
CA LEU A 453 6.29 11.74 28.81
C LEU A 453 5.38 12.81 28.21
N THR A 454 4.53 13.40 29.04
CA THR A 454 3.78 14.60 28.69
C THR A 454 4.71 15.82 28.71
N LYS A 455 4.42 16.80 27.84
CA LYS A 455 5.13 18.10 27.85
C LYS A 455 4.99 18.81 29.20
N GLU A 456 3.87 18.60 29.87
CA GLU A 456 3.50 19.22 31.14
C GLU A 456 4.36 18.72 32.30
N VAL A 457 4.57 17.40 32.43
CA VAL A 457 5.47 16.89 33.49
C VAL A 457 6.91 17.28 33.21
N GLN A 458 7.33 17.33 31.93
CA GLN A 458 8.66 17.82 31.56
C GLN A 458 8.85 19.29 31.93
N ALA A 459 7.84 20.12 31.69
CA ALA A 459 7.86 21.53 32.08
C ALA A 459 7.91 21.69 33.61
N LEU A 460 7.04 20.98 34.34
CA LEU A 460 7.00 21.01 35.80
C LEU A 460 8.35 20.65 36.42
N PHE A 461 8.96 19.54 35.98
CA PHE A 461 10.26 19.10 36.49
C PHE A 461 11.35 20.11 36.14
N LYS A 462 11.35 20.66 34.91
CA LYS A 462 12.30 21.70 34.50
C LYS A 462 12.18 22.96 35.37
N GLU A 463 10.97 23.43 35.61
CA GLU A 463 10.69 24.60 36.47
C GLU A 463 11.11 24.37 37.92
N ALA A 464 10.97 23.13 38.42
CA ALA A 464 11.46 22.72 39.73
C ALA A 464 12.99 22.51 39.79
N GLY A 465 13.72 22.80 38.71
CA GLY A 465 15.19 22.68 38.62
C GLY A 465 15.69 21.29 38.24
N PHE A 466 14.83 20.39 37.77
CA PHE A 466 15.15 19.04 37.32
C PHE A 466 14.86 18.89 35.82
N PRO A 467 15.63 19.53 34.92
CA PRO A 467 15.44 19.32 33.48
C PRO A 467 15.57 17.83 33.11
N PHE A 468 14.84 17.42 32.08
CA PHE A 468 14.95 16.08 31.51
C PHE A 468 16.40 15.81 31.08
N LEU A 469 16.95 14.71 31.59
CA LEU A 469 18.31 14.28 31.30
C LEU A 469 18.31 13.40 30.04
N ARG A 470 17.63 12.24 30.10
CA ARG A 470 17.43 11.28 29.01
C ARG A 470 16.60 10.10 29.48
N ALA A 471 16.17 9.25 28.54
CA ALA A 471 15.80 7.88 28.86
C ALA A 471 17.05 7.06 29.27
N ILE A 472 16.92 6.25 30.32
CA ILE A 472 18.01 5.41 30.87
C ILE A 472 17.55 3.96 30.96
N GLY A 473 18.41 3.07 30.47
CA GLY A 473 18.23 1.62 30.48
C GLY A 473 17.08 1.10 29.61
N ASN A 474 17.00 -0.23 29.51
CA ASN A 474 16.07 -0.91 28.61
C ASN A 474 14.63 -1.03 29.17
N LYS A 475 14.39 -0.54 30.39
CA LYS A 475 13.10 -0.66 31.09
C LYS A 475 12.21 0.60 30.97
N GLY A 476 12.59 1.55 30.13
CA GLY A 476 11.78 2.74 29.82
C GLY A 476 11.81 3.82 30.89
N TYR A 477 12.82 3.85 31.78
CA TYR A 477 12.97 4.94 32.74
C TYR A 477 13.33 6.25 32.06
N GLN A 478 12.67 7.31 32.50
CA GLN A 478 12.86 8.68 32.08
C GLN A 478 13.52 9.45 33.22
N ALA A 479 14.75 9.90 33.01
CA ALA A 479 15.55 10.54 34.05
C ALA A 479 15.53 12.06 33.94
N PHE A 480 15.49 12.71 35.10
CA PHE A 480 15.54 14.15 35.30
C PHE A 480 16.62 14.44 36.33
N TYR A 481 17.41 15.49 36.13
CA TYR A 481 18.60 15.72 36.95
C TYR A 481 18.78 17.17 37.35
N ASN A 482 18.94 17.41 38.64
CA ASN A 482 19.37 18.69 39.18
C ASN A 482 20.86 18.63 39.53
N LYS A 483 21.67 19.43 38.81
CA LYS A 483 23.13 19.47 38.97
C LYS A 483 23.57 20.05 40.31
N GLU A 484 22.87 21.07 40.81
CA GLU A 484 23.23 21.76 42.06
C GLU A 484 22.93 20.88 43.27
N LYS A 485 21.78 20.20 43.25
CA LYS A 485 21.36 19.27 44.30
C LYS A 485 22.01 17.88 44.17
N MET A 486 22.68 17.59 43.05
CA MET A 486 23.17 16.25 42.68
C MET A 486 22.10 15.18 42.85
N GLN A 487 20.87 15.50 42.47
CA GLN A 487 19.71 14.66 42.71
C GLN A 487 19.08 14.24 41.38
N VAL A 488 18.76 12.96 41.28
CA VAL A 488 18.13 12.34 40.13
C VAL A 488 16.71 11.96 40.50
N TYR A 489 15.76 12.29 39.63
CA TYR A 489 14.46 11.64 39.58
C TYR A 489 14.44 10.72 38.37
N VAL A 490 13.90 9.52 38.55
CA VAL A 490 13.57 8.62 37.44
C VAL A 490 12.12 8.19 37.54
N MET A 491 11.43 8.15 36.41
CA MET A 491 10.06 7.65 36.37
C MET A 491 9.86 6.70 35.19
N ARG A 492 9.01 5.70 35.37
CA ARG A 492 8.62 4.76 34.32
C ARG A 492 7.15 4.39 34.43
N VAL A 493 6.66 3.75 33.38
CA VAL A 493 5.39 3.03 33.44
C VAL A 493 5.60 1.68 34.14
N ALA A 494 4.82 1.45 35.19
CA ALA A 494 4.67 0.15 35.85
C ALA A 494 3.20 -0.28 35.77
N TYR A 495 2.87 -1.45 36.32
CA TYR A 495 1.52 -1.97 36.32
C TYR A 495 1.11 -2.39 37.72
N ASP A 496 -0.06 -1.97 38.17
CA ASP A 496 -0.74 -2.47 39.37
C ASP A 496 -2.04 -3.14 38.94
N LYS A 497 -2.19 -4.44 39.20
CA LYS A 497 -3.38 -5.24 38.83
C LYS A 497 -3.80 -5.05 37.36
N GLY A 498 -2.82 -4.97 36.46
CA GLY A 498 -3.03 -4.80 35.01
C GLY A 498 -3.29 -3.35 34.55
N LYS A 499 -3.37 -2.38 35.46
CA LYS A 499 -3.54 -0.96 35.11
C LYS A 499 -2.18 -0.24 35.07
N PRO A 500 -1.91 0.60 34.06
CA PRO A 500 -0.68 1.37 33.99
C PRO A 500 -0.65 2.42 35.11
N ILE A 501 0.51 2.55 35.76
CA ILE A 501 0.77 3.45 36.88
C ILE A 501 2.13 4.13 36.70
N ILE A 502 2.36 5.22 37.43
CA ILE A 502 3.68 5.88 37.47
C ILE A 502 4.47 5.25 38.62
N GLU A 503 5.61 4.65 38.34
CA GLU A 503 6.63 4.37 39.35
C GLU A 503 7.71 5.44 39.25
N MET A 504 7.94 6.17 40.34
CA MET A 504 8.97 7.20 40.43
C MET A 504 9.96 6.87 41.53
N GLN A 505 11.24 7.13 41.30
CA GLN A 505 12.29 7.03 42.31
C GLN A 505 13.12 8.31 42.33
N SER A 506 13.64 8.66 43.51
CA SER A 506 14.61 9.74 43.67
C SER A 506 15.76 9.30 44.56
N PHE A 507 16.96 9.72 44.20
CA PHE A 507 18.19 9.49 44.96
C PHE A 507 19.27 10.50 44.55
N TYR A 508 20.32 10.61 45.34
CA TYR A 508 21.48 11.42 44.98
C TYR A 508 22.43 10.65 44.05
N GLU A 509 22.95 11.33 43.05
CA GLU A 509 24.01 10.84 42.17
C GLU A 509 24.75 12.01 41.53
N LYS A 510 26.08 11.91 41.47
CA LYS A 510 26.89 12.90 40.79
C LYS A 510 27.00 12.56 39.31
N VAL A 511 26.42 13.41 38.47
CA VAL A 511 26.57 13.32 37.02
C VAL A 511 27.72 14.20 36.59
N GLU A 512 28.85 13.57 36.26
CA GLU A 512 30.05 14.23 35.77
C GLU A 512 30.06 14.20 34.25
N GLY A 513 30.67 15.22 33.61
CA GLY A 513 30.72 15.29 32.16
C GLY A 513 29.49 15.94 31.54
N GLY A 514 29.74 16.97 30.75
CA GLY A 514 28.76 17.76 30.04
C GLY A 514 29.49 18.67 29.06
N ASN A 515 28.82 19.07 27.99
CA ASN A 515 29.41 19.94 26.98
C ASN A 515 29.58 21.34 27.56
N SER A 516 30.83 21.77 27.75
CA SER A 516 31.21 23.16 27.98
C SER A 516 32.09 23.60 26.81
N ILE A 517 32.11 24.90 26.51
CA ILE A 517 32.97 25.46 25.46
C ILE A 517 34.45 25.05 25.70
N ALA A 518 34.87 24.95 26.96
CA ALA A 518 36.22 24.54 27.35
C ALA A 518 36.50 23.02 27.22
N THR A 519 35.47 22.16 27.25
CA THR A 519 35.61 20.72 26.99
C THR A 519 35.49 20.39 25.51
N LEU A 520 34.78 21.21 24.73
CA LEU A 520 34.64 21.05 23.28
C LEU A 520 35.85 21.58 22.49
N SER A 521 36.66 22.47 23.06
CA SER A 521 37.85 23.03 22.40
C SER A 521 39.05 22.09 22.31
N SER A 522 39.03 20.96 23.03
CA SER A 522 40.08 19.94 23.01
C SER A 522 39.47 18.55 22.87
N TYR A 523 39.82 17.85 21.80
CA TYR A 523 39.31 16.51 21.50
C TYR A 523 39.55 15.50 22.63
N GLU A 524 40.72 15.52 23.27
CA GLU A 524 40.97 14.62 24.41
C GLU A 524 40.07 14.93 25.61
N ARG A 525 39.84 16.22 25.90
CA ARG A 525 38.97 16.64 27.00
C ARG A 525 37.52 16.29 26.73
N SER A 526 37.06 16.40 25.48
CA SER A 526 35.70 15.99 25.10
C SER A 526 35.50 14.49 25.26
N VAL A 527 36.45 13.66 24.81
CA VAL A 527 36.39 12.19 24.97
C VAL A 527 36.39 11.80 26.46
N ARG A 528 37.24 12.41 27.30
CA ARG A 528 37.24 12.14 28.75
C ARG A 528 35.92 12.57 29.40
N ALA A 529 35.39 13.74 29.05
CA ALA A 529 34.10 14.21 29.55
C ALA A 529 32.95 13.30 29.14
N GLN A 530 32.95 12.79 27.90
CA GLN A 530 31.95 11.83 27.42
C GLN A 530 32.03 10.51 28.18
N LYS A 531 33.24 9.95 28.38
CA LYS A 531 33.42 8.72 29.17
C LYS A 531 32.95 8.90 30.61
N ALA A 532 33.25 10.04 31.24
CA ALA A 532 32.77 10.35 32.59
C ALA A 532 31.23 10.42 32.65
N TYR A 533 30.62 11.06 31.65
CA TYR A 533 29.16 11.15 31.53
C TYR A 533 28.51 9.78 31.34
N GLU A 534 29.03 8.95 30.44
CA GLU A 534 28.55 7.58 30.25
C GLU A 534 28.72 6.74 31.52
N ALA A 535 29.83 6.89 32.25
CA ALA A 535 30.03 6.22 33.53
C ALA A 535 29.02 6.66 34.60
N SER A 536 28.71 7.97 34.68
CA SER A 536 27.64 8.48 35.55
C SER A 536 26.28 7.90 35.20
N LEU A 537 25.94 7.79 33.92
CA LEU A 537 24.68 7.20 33.48
C LEU A 537 24.59 5.70 33.83
N ARG A 538 25.69 4.95 33.71
CA ARG A 538 25.73 3.54 34.12
C ARG A 538 25.53 3.36 35.62
N ARG A 539 26.00 4.30 36.46
CA ARG A 539 25.73 4.27 37.91
C ARG A 539 24.24 4.49 38.22
N ILE A 540 23.62 5.47 37.55
CA ILE A 540 22.16 5.68 37.65
C ILE A 540 21.42 4.40 37.26
N GLU A 541 21.76 3.80 36.12
CA GLU A 541 21.12 2.57 35.64
C GLU A 541 21.30 1.40 36.61
N ARG A 542 22.52 1.18 37.11
CA ARG A 542 22.80 0.14 38.11
C ARG A 542 21.95 0.34 39.37
N ARG A 543 21.91 1.56 39.91
CA ARG A 543 21.13 1.88 41.13
C ARG A 543 19.65 1.58 40.96
N ILE A 544 19.09 1.80 39.77
CA ILE A 544 17.69 1.49 39.46
C ILE A 544 17.45 -0.03 39.28
N LEU A 545 18.44 -0.76 38.78
CA LEU A 545 18.34 -2.20 38.57
C LEU A 545 18.51 -3.00 39.86
N ASP A 546 19.32 -2.49 40.79
CA ASP A 546 19.64 -3.12 42.08
C ASP A 546 18.55 -2.85 43.14
N THR A 547 17.62 -1.92 42.90
CA THR A 547 16.51 -1.63 43.81
C THR A 547 15.28 -2.51 43.56
N PRO A 548 14.55 -2.91 44.63
CA PRO A 548 13.25 -3.55 44.49
C PRO A 548 12.29 -2.74 43.63
N ARG A 549 11.80 -3.36 42.55
CA ARG A 549 10.79 -2.77 41.66
C ARG A 549 9.40 -3.03 42.21
N PHE A 550 8.49 -2.08 41.98
CA PHE A 550 7.07 -2.36 42.12
C PHE A 550 6.69 -3.49 41.15
N ARG A 551 6.14 -4.57 41.69
CA ARG A 551 5.70 -5.77 40.98
C ARG A 551 4.22 -6.00 41.22
#